data_AF-A0A924KQ33-F1
#
_entry.id   AF-A0A924KQ33-F1
#
_cell.length_a   1.000
_cell.length_b   1.000
_cell.length_c   1.000
_cell.angle_alpha   90.00
_cell.angle_beta   90.00
_cell.angle_gamma   90.00
#
_symmetry.space_group_name_H-M   'P 1'
#
loop_
_entity.id
_entity.type
_entity.pdbx_description
1 polymer ?
#
loop_
_entity_poly.entity_id
_entity_poly.type
_entity_poly.pdbx_seq_one_letter_code
_entity_poly.pdbx_strand_id
1 'polypeptide(L)'
;VNIGNRDGPNGTEFFDFPKSQIDLVVALVKKIVKEHNVQPDRILGHSDIAPLRKTDPGPRFPWKRLADEGIIPWPDEKLVAEKKAYYDTVLPNVLWFQQKLEAHGFSPPQNGELDKATRAMIVAFQLKYRQSLFDGTPDAETAAILDVMTSGGSVLKRADELGSIHLAK
;
A
#
# COMPACT_ATOMS: atom_id res chain seq x y z
N VAL A 1 6.29 21.61 -6.06
CA VAL A 1 5.96 20.76 -4.90
C VAL A 1 4.45 20.50 -4.94
N ASN A 2 3.99 19.30 -4.59
CA ASN A 2 2.58 18.95 -4.45
C ASN A 2 1.87 19.97 -3.55
N ILE A 3 0.67 20.36 -3.93
CA ILE A 3 -0.05 21.48 -3.30
C ILE A 3 -0.92 21.04 -2.11
N GLY A 4 -0.82 19.78 -1.69
CA GLY A 4 -1.70 19.18 -0.68
C GLY A 4 -3.09 18.89 -1.24
N ASN A 5 -3.94 18.27 -0.42
CA ASN A 5 -5.32 17.94 -0.80
C ASN A 5 -6.27 19.09 -0.45
N ARG A 6 -7.45 19.11 -1.09
CA ARG A 6 -8.49 20.09 -0.81
C ARG A 6 -9.80 19.39 -0.50
N ASP A 7 -10.40 19.74 0.63
CA ASP A 7 -11.74 19.25 0.96
C ASP A 7 -12.81 20.08 0.24
N GLY A 8 -13.75 19.39 -0.38
CA GLY A 8 -14.87 19.98 -1.10
C GLY A 8 -16.18 19.25 -0.85
N PRO A 9 -17.30 19.74 -1.43
CA PRO A 9 -18.63 19.16 -1.21
C PRO A 9 -18.76 17.71 -1.71
N ASN A 10 -17.89 17.28 -2.63
CA ASN A 10 -17.86 15.93 -3.19
C ASN A 10 -16.76 15.04 -2.58
N GLY A 11 -16.18 15.46 -1.45
CA GLY A 11 -15.06 14.78 -0.80
C GLY A 11 -13.72 15.47 -1.02
N THR A 12 -12.65 14.79 -0.64
CA THR A 12 -11.27 15.28 -0.73
C THR A 12 -10.72 15.10 -2.15
N GLU A 13 -10.29 16.20 -2.76
CA GLU A 13 -9.54 16.20 -4.01
C GLU A 13 -8.04 16.01 -3.73
N PHE A 14 -7.44 15.00 -4.36
CA PHE A 14 -6.02 14.70 -4.24
C PHE A 14 -5.28 15.10 -5.52
N PHE A 15 -4.11 15.74 -5.35
CA PHE A 15 -3.32 16.24 -6.47
C PHE A 15 -2.08 15.41 -6.72
N ASP A 16 -1.62 15.41 -7.97
CA ASP A 16 -0.39 14.73 -8.36
C ASP A 16 0.86 15.33 -7.73
N PHE A 17 1.82 14.44 -7.46
CA PHE A 17 3.15 14.84 -7.05
C PHE A 17 4.00 15.12 -8.29
N PRO A 18 4.63 16.31 -8.42
CA PRO A 18 5.57 16.56 -9.49
C PRO A 18 6.68 15.51 -9.51
N LYS A 19 7.06 15.04 -10.71
CA LYS A 19 8.09 14.02 -10.86
C LYS A 19 9.39 14.38 -10.10
N SER A 20 9.82 15.63 -10.19
CA SER A 20 11.03 16.11 -9.49
C SER A 20 10.93 16.00 -7.96
N GLN A 21 9.74 16.14 -7.38
CA GLN A 21 9.54 15.91 -5.96
C GLN A 21 9.69 14.43 -5.62
N ILE A 22 9.11 13.54 -6.43
CA ILE A 22 9.20 12.09 -6.18
C ILE A 22 10.63 11.58 -6.37
N ASP A 23 11.35 12.06 -7.37
CA ASP A 23 12.77 11.72 -7.57
C ASP A 23 13.62 12.10 -6.33
N LEU A 24 13.37 13.28 -5.74
CA LEU A 24 14.03 13.72 -4.51
C LEU A 24 13.64 12.86 -3.30
N VAL A 25 12.35 12.51 -3.16
CA VAL A 25 11.88 11.63 -2.08
C VAL A 25 12.54 10.26 -2.18
N VAL A 26 12.59 9.65 -3.38
CA VAL A 26 13.26 8.36 -3.60
C VAL A 26 14.73 8.43 -3.19
N ALA A 27 15.47 9.46 -3.62
CA ALA A 27 16.88 9.63 -3.27
C ALA A 27 17.08 9.80 -1.75
N LEU A 28 16.24 10.61 -1.11
CA LEU A 28 16.30 10.85 0.34
C LEU A 28 15.96 9.60 1.14
N VAL A 29 14.91 8.87 0.77
CA VAL A 29 14.52 7.63 1.46
C VAL A 29 15.63 6.58 1.35
N LYS A 30 16.23 6.39 0.17
CA LYS A 30 17.37 5.46 0.01
C LYS A 30 18.54 5.83 0.92
N LYS A 31 18.85 7.14 1.05
CA LYS A 31 19.88 7.63 1.96
C LYS A 31 19.56 7.28 3.41
N ILE A 32 18.35 7.61 3.88
CA ILE A 32 17.90 7.34 5.26
C ILE A 32 17.90 5.84 5.57
N VAL A 33 17.38 5.02 4.64
CA VAL A 33 17.38 3.55 4.76
C VAL A 33 18.79 3.02 4.95
N LYS A 34 19.75 3.50 4.14
CA LYS A 34 21.16 3.09 4.25
C LYS A 34 21.80 3.54 5.56
N GLU A 35 21.54 4.78 5.99
CA GLU A 35 22.15 5.36 7.20
C GLU A 35 21.62 4.73 8.50
N HIS A 36 20.34 4.36 8.52
CA HIS A 36 19.66 3.89 9.73
C HIS A 36 19.24 2.41 9.70
N ASN A 37 19.59 1.68 8.64
CA ASN A 37 19.21 0.28 8.44
C ASN A 37 17.69 0.05 8.61
N VAL A 38 16.89 0.97 8.07
CA VAL A 38 15.42 0.92 8.16
C VAL A 38 14.94 -0.27 7.33
N GLN A 39 14.14 -1.14 7.94
CA GLN A 39 13.57 -2.28 7.24
C GLN A 39 12.51 -1.81 6.21
N PRO A 40 12.42 -2.44 5.02
CA PRO A 40 11.50 -2.01 3.96
C PRO A 40 10.03 -1.93 4.36
N ASP A 41 9.58 -2.81 5.26
CA ASP A 41 8.23 -2.85 5.83
C ASP A 41 7.94 -1.69 6.78
N ARG A 42 8.96 -0.95 7.23
CA ARG A 42 8.84 0.23 8.12
C ARG A 42 8.77 1.55 7.38
N ILE A 43 8.68 1.52 6.05
CA ILE A 43 8.49 2.72 5.22
C ILE A 43 7.00 2.89 4.95
N LEU A 44 6.40 3.72 5.80
CA LEU A 44 4.95 3.84 5.97
C LEU A 44 4.46 5.26 5.65
N GLY A 45 3.19 5.36 5.24
CA GLY A 45 2.48 6.63 5.18
C GLY A 45 1.96 7.03 6.56
N HIS A 46 1.56 8.29 6.74
CA HIS A 46 0.86 8.68 7.96
C HIS A 46 -0.49 7.97 8.11
N SER A 47 -1.17 7.68 6.99
CA SER A 47 -2.38 6.87 6.95
C SER A 47 -2.18 5.44 7.46
N ASP A 48 -1.02 4.83 7.22
CA ASP A 48 -0.69 3.49 7.75
C ASP A 48 -0.60 3.52 9.29
N ILE A 49 -0.04 4.59 9.86
CA ILE A 49 0.23 4.71 11.31
C ILE A 49 -0.99 5.26 12.07
N ALA A 50 -1.75 6.16 11.47
CA ALA A 50 -2.88 6.86 12.10
C ALA A 50 -4.15 6.84 11.21
N PRO A 51 -4.66 5.65 10.84
CA PRO A 51 -5.72 5.49 9.84
C PRO A 51 -7.03 6.21 10.22
N LEU A 52 -7.31 6.38 11.52
CA LEU A 52 -8.49 7.08 12.01
C LEU A 52 -8.45 8.61 11.84
N ARG A 53 -7.27 9.18 11.57
CA ARG A 53 -7.05 10.64 11.61
C ARG A 53 -6.31 11.20 10.40
N LYS A 54 -5.63 10.36 9.63
CA LYS A 54 -4.71 10.77 8.56
C LYS A 54 -4.98 9.99 7.29
N THR A 55 -4.98 10.71 6.18
CA THR A 55 -5.15 10.16 4.82
C THR A 55 -3.92 10.42 3.94
N ASP A 56 -2.96 11.22 4.42
CA ASP A 56 -1.70 11.49 3.73
C ASP A 56 -0.75 10.27 3.76
N PRO A 57 0.06 10.06 2.71
CA PRO A 57 0.27 10.93 1.55
C PRO A 57 -0.79 10.80 0.43
N GLY A 58 -1.84 9.98 0.66
CA GLY A 58 -3.00 9.86 -0.24
C GLY A 58 -2.77 8.94 -1.44
N PRO A 59 -3.81 8.75 -2.27
CA PRO A 59 -3.81 7.81 -3.39
C PRO A 59 -3.03 8.34 -4.60
N ARG A 60 -2.54 9.59 -4.56
CA ARG A 60 -1.69 10.15 -5.62
C ARG A 60 -0.21 10.01 -5.32
N PHE A 61 0.16 9.56 -4.13
CA PHE A 61 1.55 9.25 -3.82
C PHE A 61 1.96 7.95 -4.53
N PRO A 62 3.02 7.93 -5.34
CA PRO A 62 3.33 6.79 -6.20
C PRO A 62 4.07 5.70 -5.43
N TRP A 63 3.40 4.98 -4.53
CA TRP A 63 4.01 3.92 -3.72
C TRP A 63 4.70 2.84 -4.58
N LYS A 64 4.08 2.45 -5.69
CA LYS A 64 4.68 1.50 -6.64
C LYS A 64 6.03 1.97 -7.18
N ARG A 65 6.24 3.29 -7.33
CA ARG A 65 7.54 3.83 -7.76
C ARG A 65 8.63 3.55 -6.72
N LEU A 66 8.31 3.59 -5.42
CA LEU A 66 9.26 3.20 -4.35
C LEU A 66 9.54 1.68 -4.40
N ALA A 67 8.51 0.87 -4.64
CA ALA A 67 8.67 -0.57 -4.77
C ALA A 67 9.53 -0.97 -5.98
N ASP A 68 9.34 -0.32 -7.13
CA ASP A 68 10.13 -0.53 -8.33
C ASP A 68 11.61 -0.14 -8.13
N GLU A 69 11.89 0.73 -7.15
CA GLU A 69 13.23 1.12 -6.71
C GLU A 69 13.81 0.21 -5.59
N GLY A 70 13.09 -0.85 -5.21
CA GLY A 70 13.49 -1.82 -4.18
C GLY A 70 13.38 -1.30 -2.75
N ILE A 71 12.63 -0.22 -2.53
CA ILE A 71 12.58 0.47 -1.23
C ILE A 71 11.55 -0.17 -0.29
N ILE A 72 10.40 -0.59 -0.81
CA ILE A 72 9.28 -1.15 -0.03
C ILE A 72 8.80 -2.46 -0.64
N PRO A 73 8.22 -3.38 0.17
CA PRO A 73 7.55 -4.55 -0.36
C PRO A 73 6.29 -4.15 -1.14
N TRP A 74 5.98 -4.93 -2.17
CA TRP A 74 4.79 -4.73 -3.00
C TRP A 74 4.17 -6.07 -3.36
N PRO A 75 2.84 -6.18 -3.52
CA PRO A 75 2.23 -7.46 -3.87
C PRO A 75 2.66 -7.91 -5.27
N ASP A 76 2.91 -9.21 -5.44
CA ASP A 76 3.07 -9.79 -6.78
C ASP A 76 1.75 -9.71 -7.56
N GLU A 77 1.77 -9.02 -8.70
CA GLU A 77 0.57 -8.74 -9.50
C GLU A 77 -0.09 -10.02 -10.06
N LYS A 78 0.69 -11.07 -10.36
CA LYS A 78 0.14 -12.34 -10.85
C LYS A 78 -0.57 -13.08 -9.74
N LEU A 79 0.04 -13.16 -8.55
CA LEU A 79 -0.60 -13.77 -7.38
C LEU A 79 -1.87 -13.01 -6.98
N VAL A 80 -1.87 -11.67 -7.07
CA VAL A 80 -3.07 -10.86 -6.82
C VAL A 80 -4.16 -11.19 -7.82
N ALA A 81 -3.85 -11.30 -9.12
CA ALA A 81 -4.83 -11.64 -10.14
C ALA A 81 -5.47 -13.02 -9.91
N GLU A 82 -4.65 -14.03 -9.58
CA GLU A 82 -5.11 -15.37 -9.23
C GLU A 82 -6.02 -15.39 -8.00
N LYS A 83 -5.61 -14.71 -6.92
CA LYS A 83 -6.38 -14.62 -5.68
C LYS A 83 -7.66 -13.82 -5.85
N LYS A 84 -7.64 -12.76 -6.67
CA LYS A 84 -8.82 -11.95 -6.96
C LYS A 84 -9.88 -12.79 -7.66
N ALA A 85 -9.51 -13.59 -8.67
CA ALA A 85 -10.43 -14.48 -9.35
C ALA A 85 -11.12 -15.46 -8.38
N TYR A 86 -10.41 -15.94 -7.36
CA TYR A 86 -10.99 -16.74 -6.29
C TYR A 86 -11.95 -15.91 -5.41
N TYR A 87 -11.53 -14.75 -4.90
CA TYR A 87 -12.35 -13.93 -4.01
C TYR A 87 -13.55 -13.26 -4.68
N ASP A 88 -13.56 -13.12 -6.01
CA ASP A 88 -14.74 -12.73 -6.79
C ASP A 88 -15.87 -13.77 -6.65
N THR A 89 -15.53 -15.03 -6.35
CA THR A 89 -16.52 -16.11 -6.12
C THR A 89 -16.91 -16.26 -4.65
N VAL A 90 -15.98 -15.96 -3.74
CA VAL A 90 -16.18 -16.12 -2.29
C VAL A 90 -15.46 -15.00 -1.55
N LEU A 91 -16.19 -13.92 -1.29
CA LEU A 91 -15.66 -12.83 -0.48
C LEU A 91 -15.57 -13.27 1.00
N PRO A 92 -14.42 -13.12 1.66
CA PRO A 92 -14.31 -13.43 3.08
C PRO A 92 -15.17 -12.52 3.95
N ASN A 93 -15.50 -12.97 5.17
CA ASN A 93 -16.20 -12.15 6.14
C ASN A 93 -15.26 -11.05 6.72
N VAL A 94 -15.83 -10.09 7.45
CA VAL A 94 -15.06 -8.96 7.99
C VAL A 94 -13.98 -9.40 8.99
N LEU A 95 -14.22 -10.44 9.78
CA LEU A 95 -13.22 -10.96 10.71
C LEU A 95 -11.94 -11.39 9.99
N TRP A 96 -12.06 -12.00 8.81
CA TRP A 96 -10.91 -12.33 7.99
C TRP A 96 -10.12 -11.08 7.57
N PHE A 97 -10.80 -9.99 7.18
CA PHE A 97 -10.13 -8.72 6.86
C PHE A 97 -9.41 -8.15 8.08
N GLN A 98 -10.04 -8.19 9.26
CA GLN A 98 -9.43 -7.74 10.51
C GLN A 98 -8.15 -8.53 10.83
N GLN A 99 -8.19 -9.86 10.71
CA GLN A 99 -7.02 -10.72 10.92
C GLN A 99 -5.90 -10.44 9.91
N LYS A 100 -6.24 -10.22 8.63
CA LYS A 100 -5.26 -9.91 7.59
C LYS A 100 -4.66 -8.51 7.74
N LEU A 101 -5.46 -7.52 8.15
CA LEU A 101 -4.97 -6.18 8.49
C LEU A 101 -4.02 -6.23 9.69
N GLU A 102 -4.34 -7.02 10.71
CA GLU A 102 -3.45 -7.24 11.86
C GLU A 102 -2.13 -7.91 11.42
N ALA A 103 -2.20 -8.97 10.62
CA ALA A 103 -1.01 -9.64 10.08
C ALA A 103 -0.16 -8.71 9.18
N HIS A 104 -0.78 -7.72 8.55
CA HIS A 104 -0.07 -6.69 7.76
C HIS A 104 0.62 -5.65 8.64
N GLY A 105 0.10 -5.38 9.85
CA GLY A 105 0.67 -4.44 10.82
C GLY A 105 -0.29 -3.37 11.35
N PHE A 106 -1.57 -3.39 10.95
CA PHE A 106 -2.61 -2.59 11.58
C PHE A 106 -3.07 -3.20 12.91
N SER A 107 -3.99 -2.55 13.61
CA SER A 107 -4.55 -3.06 14.87
C SER A 107 -6.07 -2.88 14.94
N PRO A 108 -6.84 -3.53 14.05
CA PRO A 108 -8.29 -3.45 14.06
C PRO A 108 -8.88 -4.18 15.27
N PRO A 109 -10.12 -3.83 15.69
CA PRO A 109 -10.93 -4.72 16.52
C PRO A 109 -11.07 -6.10 15.86
N GLN A 110 -11.19 -7.16 16.65
CA GLN A 110 -11.37 -8.55 16.17
C GLN A 110 -12.79 -9.05 16.49
N ASN A 111 -13.79 -8.24 16.12
CA ASN A 111 -15.20 -8.44 16.46
C ASN A 111 -16.04 -8.96 15.28
N GLY A 112 -15.47 -9.02 14.07
CA GLY A 112 -16.20 -9.39 12.85
C GLY A 112 -17.18 -8.33 12.34
N GLU A 113 -17.14 -7.11 12.89
CA GLU A 113 -18.00 -6.00 12.48
C GLU A 113 -17.23 -5.00 11.61
N LEU A 114 -17.87 -4.47 10.56
CA LEU A 114 -17.29 -3.42 9.73
C LEU A 114 -17.45 -2.04 10.39
N ASP A 115 -16.87 -1.91 11.58
CA ASP A 115 -16.89 -0.69 12.36
C ASP A 115 -16.03 0.42 11.74
N LYS A 116 -16.12 1.62 12.33
CA LYS A 116 -15.37 2.79 11.85
C LYS A 116 -13.86 2.56 11.84
N ALA A 117 -13.32 1.80 12.80
CA ALA A 117 -11.88 1.54 12.89
C ALA A 117 -11.43 0.59 11.80
N THR A 118 -12.14 -0.52 11.62
CA THR A 118 -11.91 -1.50 10.56
C THR A 118 -12.00 -0.83 9.19
N ARG A 119 -13.07 -0.06 8.93
CA ARG A 119 -13.22 0.67 7.67
C ARG A 119 -12.07 1.64 7.42
N ALA A 120 -11.65 2.41 8.43
CA ALA A 120 -10.55 3.36 8.29
C ALA A 120 -9.21 2.67 7.96
N MET A 121 -8.96 1.49 8.51
CA MET A 121 -7.77 0.69 8.20
C MET A 121 -7.83 0.10 6.79
N ILE A 122 -9.01 -0.32 6.33
CA ILE A 122 -9.21 -0.73 4.92
C ILE A 122 -8.92 0.46 3.99
N VAL A 123 -9.43 1.67 4.30
CA VAL A 123 -9.14 2.89 3.53
C VAL A 123 -7.62 3.13 3.47
N ALA A 124 -6.93 3.12 4.61
CA ALA A 124 -5.48 3.33 4.65
C ALA A 124 -4.72 2.32 3.80
N PHE A 125 -5.09 1.04 3.88
CA PHE A 125 -4.52 -0.01 3.06
C PHE A 125 -4.78 0.23 1.56
N GLN A 126 -6.00 0.59 1.18
CA GLN A 126 -6.36 0.88 -0.21
C GLN A 126 -5.65 2.14 -0.75
N LEU A 127 -5.50 3.20 0.05
CA LEU A 127 -4.76 4.41 -0.31
C LEU A 127 -3.30 4.11 -0.69
N LYS A 128 -2.73 3.03 -0.13
CA LYS A 128 -1.38 2.57 -0.45
C LYS A 128 -1.35 1.62 -1.64
N TYR A 129 -2.14 0.54 -1.61
CA TYR A 129 -1.98 -0.58 -2.54
C TYR A 129 -3.03 -0.63 -3.66
N ARG A 130 -4.18 0.06 -3.52
CA ARG A 130 -5.30 0.05 -4.47
C ARG A 130 -5.88 1.44 -4.69
N GLN A 131 -5.08 2.29 -5.32
CA GLN A 131 -5.35 3.72 -5.46
C GLN A 131 -6.51 4.07 -6.40
N SER A 132 -7.05 3.09 -7.13
CA SER A 132 -8.23 3.22 -7.99
C SER A 132 -9.56 3.23 -7.21
N LEU A 133 -9.62 2.58 -6.04
CA LEU A 133 -10.82 2.51 -5.20
C LEU A 133 -10.44 2.32 -3.72
N PHE A 134 -10.70 3.35 -2.91
CA PHE A 134 -10.27 3.46 -1.50
C PHE A 134 -11.41 3.87 -0.55
N ASP A 135 -12.62 3.36 -0.78
CA ASP A 135 -13.84 3.71 -0.05
C ASP A 135 -14.00 2.99 1.31
N GLY A 136 -13.06 2.09 1.65
CA GLY A 136 -13.09 1.30 2.87
C GLY A 136 -14.06 0.12 2.83
N THR A 137 -14.64 -0.18 1.66
CA THR A 137 -15.53 -1.32 1.49
C THR A 137 -14.69 -2.58 1.23
N PRO A 138 -14.90 -3.68 1.99
CA PRO A 138 -14.27 -4.97 1.69
C PRO A 138 -14.70 -5.49 0.32
N ASP A 139 -13.74 -5.87 -0.50
CA ASP A 139 -13.99 -6.49 -1.81
C ASP A 139 -12.88 -7.47 -2.23
N ALA A 140 -13.09 -8.14 -3.36
CA ALA A 140 -12.23 -9.23 -3.81
C ALA A 140 -10.79 -8.78 -4.11
N GLU A 141 -10.61 -7.57 -4.65
CA GLU A 141 -9.27 -7.05 -4.95
C GLU A 141 -8.53 -6.65 -3.68
N THR A 142 -9.21 -5.99 -2.74
CA THR A 142 -8.63 -5.68 -1.43
C THR A 142 -8.27 -6.96 -0.67
N ALA A 143 -9.12 -7.98 -0.71
CA ALA A 143 -8.83 -9.30 -0.15
C ALA A 143 -7.61 -9.95 -0.80
N ALA A 144 -7.53 -9.95 -2.13
CA ALA A 144 -6.41 -10.53 -2.86
C ALA A 144 -5.08 -9.88 -2.48
N ILE A 145 -5.03 -8.54 -2.44
CA ILE A 145 -3.82 -7.80 -2.07
C ILE A 145 -3.43 -8.10 -0.61
N LEU A 146 -4.38 -8.10 0.33
CA LEU A 146 -4.13 -8.45 1.73
C LEU A 146 -3.59 -9.88 1.87
N ASP A 147 -4.17 -10.85 1.17
CA ASP A 147 -3.71 -12.24 1.25
C ASP A 147 -2.28 -12.37 0.71
N VAL A 148 -1.98 -11.79 -0.45
CA VAL A 148 -0.65 -11.81 -1.06
C VAL A 148 0.39 -11.15 -0.14
N MET A 149 0.07 -9.98 0.43
CA MET A 149 0.99 -9.25 1.28
C MET A 149 1.27 -9.94 2.63
N THR A 150 0.35 -10.75 3.14
CA THR A 150 0.47 -11.40 4.46
C THR A 150 0.89 -12.87 4.40
N SER A 151 0.82 -13.49 3.22
CA SER A 151 1.15 -14.92 3.02
C SER A 151 2.51 -15.12 2.35
N GLY A 152 3.40 -14.11 2.39
CA GLY A 152 4.75 -14.18 1.81
C GLY A 152 4.83 -13.98 0.30
N GLY A 153 3.73 -13.56 -0.35
CA GLY A 153 3.68 -13.25 -1.79
C GLY A 153 4.11 -11.82 -2.15
N SER A 154 4.71 -11.08 -1.22
CA SER A 154 5.25 -9.75 -1.49
C SER A 154 6.63 -9.84 -2.13
N VAL A 155 6.89 -8.99 -3.13
CA VAL A 155 8.17 -8.89 -3.82
C VAL A 155 8.94 -7.66 -3.37
N LEU A 156 10.25 -7.83 -3.18
CA LEU A 156 11.23 -6.74 -3.09
C LEU A 156 12.18 -6.91 -4.27
N LYS A 157 12.02 -6.09 -5.33
CA LYS A 157 12.98 -6.09 -6.42
C LYS A 157 14.33 -5.61 -5.90
N ARG A 158 15.35 -6.47 -5.91
CA ARG A 158 16.71 -6.04 -5.60
C ARG A 158 17.19 -5.13 -6.73
N ALA A 159 17.81 -4.01 -6.38
CA ALA A 159 18.36 -3.06 -7.35
C ALA A 159 19.36 -3.72 -8.33
N ASP A 160 19.94 -4.85 -7.93
CA ASP A 160 21.00 -5.58 -8.65
C ASP A 160 20.46 -6.43 -9.81
N GLU A 161 19.16 -6.75 -9.85
CA GLU A 161 18.56 -7.60 -10.90
C GLU A 161 18.32 -6.83 -12.22
N LEU A 162 18.37 -5.50 -12.20
CA LEU A 162 18.29 -4.66 -13.41
C LEU A 162 19.66 -4.46 -14.09
N GLY A 163 20.76 -4.88 -13.45
CA GLY A 163 22.12 -4.78 -13.99
C GLY A 163 22.57 -5.97 -14.85
N SER A 164 21.80 -7.08 -14.88
CA SER A 164 22.25 -8.33 -15.51
C SER A 164 21.70 -8.58 -16.92
N ILE A 165 21.02 -7.61 -17.54
CA ILE A 165 20.45 -7.77 -18.91
C ILE A 165 21.24 -6.99 -19.99
N HIS A 166 22.47 -6.54 -19.71
CA HIS A 166 23.29 -5.87 -20.74
C HIS A 166 24.76 -6.31 -20.84
N LEU A 167 25.11 -7.51 -20.36
CA LEU A 167 26.41 -8.12 -20.66
C LEU A 167 26.24 -9.61 -20.98
N ALA A 168 25.60 -9.89 -22.12
CA ALA A 168 25.94 -11.05 -22.91
C ALA A 168 26.37 -10.52 -24.29
N LYS A 169 27.61 -10.88 -24.65
CA LYS A 169 28.36 -10.45 -25.83
C LYS A 169 27.64 -10.71 -27.15
#